data_AF-A0A7C1YWB7-F1
#
_entry.id   AF-A0A7C1YWB7-F1
#
_cell.length_a   1.000
_cell.length_b   1.000
_cell.length_c   1.000
_cell.angle_alpha   90.00
_cell.angle_beta   90.00
_cell.angle_gamma   90.00
#
_symmetry.space_group_name_H-M   'P 1'
#
loop_
_entity.id
_entity.type
_entity.pdbx_description
1 polymer ?
#
loop_
_entity_poly.entity_id
_entity_poly.type
_entity_poly.pdbx_seq_one_letter_code
_entity_poly.pdbx_strand_id
1 'polypeptide(L)'
;MVITHGIQLADNPPLIGGEVDWVHDMAQAMITRQQGANPLAPFNVTTYTWGDAFQPCSGFTSCIDPTNLTTVYQAARNADPSTVTHGFNLAKNLLELNPTDDIHFVGHSSGTHVNAFAALGLAALGKPVKQFTILDRPFGRVLTPGPTDDDLFRDALPSGQVTWVDNYYGNAVAGTGVPLEGLPPALSGTPLPAAYNHFLNKTHSGVHEWYTNTINAASSEGFYWSEEGGGFAGRPGPDWTPGNIYPSPTTITRWNGGSGNWNDDSNWDPQAVPNRLSSIDTINDNFDVQIGTGSSVAIDTTVEIQDLSIVAGSSVEVENGQSLILTSDLRANFGSGVGVSLIKNNGNFVLNSTGFSTKLLIDGVAALRGDGTLLMSDQSQNTTRGIGSDNWLVNEQDHRIEGAGKLGDGTLGLINGGDIAATGTAPLIVRPDSTLGMLNGGRLMASGGGTLRLEGNIDNMLDGRIEAQSSSRVDVLSGSVITGGTLQAQDGGMVEFVNGALRRGTLTTLGTGVARAKGSTTLEDVTLKGTLRGLNGSSITLRGTLTNNGVVSLNSTGSYTGLWVDGDVTLAGT
;
A
#
# COMPACT_ATOMS: atom_id res chain seq x y z
N MET A 1 7.97 17.12 -8.45
CA MET A 1 6.73 16.83 -9.21
C MET A 1 5.54 17.05 -8.28
N VAL A 2 4.57 17.87 -8.68
CA VAL A 2 3.32 18.10 -7.93
C VAL A 2 2.21 17.25 -8.50
N ILE A 3 1.51 16.54 -7.63
CA ILE A 3 0.36 15.72 -7.97
C ILE A 3 -0.87 16.33 -7.31
N THR A 4 -1.75 16.90 -8.14
CA THR A 4 -3.02 17.42 -7.66
C THR A 4 -4.08 16.33 -7.80
N HIS A 5 -4.80 16.07 -6.71
CA HIS A 5 -5.72 14.94 -6.63
C HIS A 5 -7.07 15.34 -6.02
N GLY A 6 -8.14 15.06 -6.76
CA GLY A 6 -9.50 15.35 -6.33
C GLY A 6 -10.54 14.42 -6.88
N ILE A 7 -11.77 14.64 -6.43
CA ILE A 7 -12.93 13.90 -6.89
C ILE A 7 -13.79 14.80 -7.77
N GLN A 8 -14.32 14.22 -8.84
CA GLN A 8 -15.32 14.85 -9.69
C GLN A 8 -16.71 14.28 -9.32
N LEU A 9 -17.68 15.14 -9.00
CA LEU A 9 -19.07 14.71 -8.75
C LEU A 9 -19.71 14.24 -10.06
N ALA A 10 -20.32 13.04 -10.06
CA ALA A 10 -20.91 12.40 -11.24
C ALA A 10 -22.04 13.20 -11.94
N ASP A 11 -22.67 14.17 -11.24
CA ASP A 11 -23.69 15.05 -11.82
C ASP A 11 -23.10 16.13 -12.74
N ASN A 12 -21.77 16.26 -12.79
CA ASN A 12 -21.06 16.99 -13.84
C ASN A 12 -20.56 15.97 -14.88
N PRO A 13 -21.31 15.73 -15.99
CA PRO A 13 -20.79 14.92 -17.10
C PRO A 13 -19.49 15.54 -17.63
N PRO A 14 -18.67 14.84 -18.43
CA PRO A 14 -17.50 15.45 -19.04
C PRO A 14 -17.95 16.64 -19.90
N LEU A 15 -17.72 17.85 -19.40
CA LEU A 15 -18.22 19.06 -20.04
C LEU A 15 -17.33 19.39 -21.23
N ILE A 16 -17.86 19.12 -22.41
CA ILE A 16 -17.43 19.78 -23.65
C ILE A 16 -17.70 21.28 -23.46
N GLY A 17 -16.67 22.02 -23.03
CA GLY A 17 -16.66 23.49 -23.01
C GLY A 17 -16.80 24.13 -21.62
N GLY A 18 -15.66 24.37 -20.95
CA GLY A 18 -15.43 25.65 -20.26
C GLY A 18 -15.78 25.80 -18.77
N GLU A 19 -16.28 24.78 -18.07
CA GLU A 19 -16.30 24.79 -16.60
C GLU A 19 -15.31 23.75 -16.07
N VAL A 20 -14.35 24.22 -15.30
CA VAL A 20 -13.06 23.57 -15.04
C VAL A 20 -13.13 22.82 -13.70
N ASP A 21 -12.62 21.59 -13.70
CA ASP A 21 -12.37 20.80 -12.49
C ASP A 21 -11.37 21.55 -11.60
N TRP A 22 -11.65 21.71 -10.29
CA TRP A 22 -10.76 22.45 -9.38
C TRP A 22 -9.32 21.90 -9.39
N VAL A 23 -9.15 20.60 -9.64
CA VAL A 23 -7.83 19.94 -9.78
C VAL A 23 -7.08 20.51 -10.98
N HIS A 24 -7.79 20.73 -12.09
CA HIS A 24 -7.27 21.34 -13.30
C HIS A 24 -7.05 22.84 -13.12
N ASP A 25 -7.97 23.56 -12.49
CA ASP A 25 -7.78 24.99 -12.19
C ASP A 25 -6.53 25.23 -11.33
N MET A 26 -6.34 24.39 -10.30
CA MET A 26 -5.17 24.48 -9.45
C MET A 26 -3.88 24.18 -10.21
N ALA A 27 -3.88 23.12 -11.03
CA ALA A 27 -2.74 22.81 -11.90
C ALA A 27 -2.44 23.94 -12.89
N GLN A 28 -3.47 24.52 -13.50
CA GLN A 28 -3.36 25.63 -14.43
C GLN A 28 -2.84 26.90 -13.74
N ALA A 29 -3.24 27.16 -12.50
CA ALA A 29 -2.71 28.24 -11.68
C ALA A 29 -1.20 28.05 -11.44
N MET A 30 -0.75 26.83 -11.12
CA MET A 30 0.68 26.52 -10.96
C MET A 30 1.47 26.75 -12.25
N ILE A 31 0.98 26.21 -13.37
CA ILE A 31 1.61 26.35 -14.70
C ILE A 31 1.68 27.83 -15.11
N THR A 32 0.59 28.58 -14.91
CA THR A 32 0.54 30.01 -15.23
C THR A 32 1.56 30.79 -14.39
N ARG A 33 1.68 30.47 -13.09
CA ARG A 33 2.66 31.12 -12.23
C ARG A 33 4.10 30.79 -12.61
N GLN A 34 4.40 29.56 -13.04
CA GLN A 34 5.70 29.19 -13.59
C GLN A 34 6.09 30.03 -14.82
N GLN A 35 5.12 30.46 -15.63
CA GLN A 35 5.35 31.20 -16.87
C GLN A 35 5.22 32.74 -16.72
N GLY A 36 4.82 33.22 -15.54
CA GLY A 36 4.47 34.62 -15.28
C GLY A 36 5.63 35.53 -14.84
N ALA A 37 5.29 36.75 -14.39
CA ALA A 37 6.25 37.81 -14.04
C ALA A 37 7.09 37.54 -12.77
N ASN A 38 6.74 36.52 -11.98
CA ASN A 38 7.49 36.01 -10.83
C ASN A 38 7.51 34.47 -10.91
N PRO A 39 8.32 33.89 -11.80
CA PRO A 39 8.27 32.48 -12.11
C PRO A 39 8.71 31.62 -10.93
N LEU A 40 7.95 30.56 -10.65
CA LEU A 40 8.37 29.49 -9.73
C LEU A 40 9.55 28.72 -10.34
N ALA A 41 10.27 27.98 -9.51
CA ALA A 41 11.22 26.99 -10.01
C ALA A 41 10.48 25.98 -10.93
N PRO A 42 11.14 25.43 -11.96
CA PRO A 42 10.51 24.43 -12.82
C PRO A 42 10.15 23.15 -12.04
N PHE A 43 8.92 22.66 -12.21
CA PHE A 43 8.46 21.36 -11.71
C PHE A 43 7.36 20.81 -12.62
N ASN A 44 7.24 19.48 -12.65
CA ASN A 44 6.16 18.79 -13.35
C ASN A 44 4.87 18.83 -12.53
N VAL A 45 3.73 19.07 -13.19
CA VAL A 45 2.40 18.98 -12.58
C VAL A 45 1.64 17.82 -13.21
N THR A 46 1.04 16.97 -12.39
CA THR A 46 0.18 15.88 -12.84
C THR A 46 -1.14 15.92 -12.10
N THR A 47 -2.23 15.83 -12.84
CA THR A 47 -3.59 15.86 -12.31
C THR A 47 -4.17 14.45 -12.31
N TYR A 48 -4.76 14.02 -11.21
CA TYR A 48 -5.52 12.77 -11.13
C TYR A 48 -6.91 13.05 -10.55
N THR A 49 -7.91 12.47 -11.19
CA THR A 49 -9.30 12.55 -10.76
C THR A 49 -9.94 11.16 -10.91
N TRP A 50 -10.93 10.87 -10.06
CA TRP A 50 -11.76 9.66 -10.19
C TRP A 50 -13.24 10.00 -9.98
N GLY A 51 -14.12 9.15 -10.52
CA GLY A 51 -15.54 9.45 -10.69
C GLY A 51 -16.46 9.16 -9.50
N ASP A 52 -15.96 8.69 -8.36
CA ASP A 52 -16.80 8.03 -7.33
C ASP A 52 -16.35 8.25 -5.89
N ALA A 53 -16.21 9.50 -5.42
CA ALA A 53 -16.15 9.71 -3.97
C ALA A 53 -16.87 10.99 -3.52
N PHE A 54 -17.53 10.87 -2.38
CA PHE A 54 -18.47 11.84 -1.83
C PHE A 54 -19.59 12.24 -2.82
N GLN A 55 -20.53 11.32 -3.05
CA GLN A 55 -21.89 11.71 -3.47
C GLN A 55 -22.64 12.10 -2.18
N PRO A 56 -22.88 13.39 -1.87
CA PRO A 56 -23.96 13.73 -0.95
C PRO A 56 -25.26 13.41 -1.68
N CYS A 57 -25.61 12.12 -1.73
CA CYS A 57 -26.84 11.54 -2.28
C CYS A 57 -27.40 12.28 -3.51
N SER A 58 -27.07 11.82 -4.72
CA SER A 58 -27.75 12.25 -5.94
C SER A 58 -29.23 11.80 -5.92
N GLY A 59 -30.11 12.69 -5.47
CA GLY A 59 -31.56 12.54 -5.53
C GLY A 59 -32.22 12.09 -4.21
N PHE A 60 -33.19 12.89 -3.77
CA PHE A 60 -34.05 12.76 -2.57
C PHE A 60 -33.52 13.35 -1.25
N THR A 61 -34.30 14.31 -0.75
CA THR A 61 -34.22 15.09 0.48
C THR A 61 -34.31 14.30 1.80
N SER A 62 -34.00 13.00 1.83
CA SER A 62 -34.32 12.14 3.00
C SER A 62 -33.19 11.30 3.60
N CYS A 63 -31.95 11.36 3.10
CA CYS A 63 -30.88 10.46 3.61
C CYS A 63 -29.90 11.13 4.57
N ILE A 64 -29.84 12.46 4.59
CA ILE A 64 -29.09 13.20 5.59
C ILE A 64 -30.10 14.12 6.27
N ASP A 65 -30.53 13.72 7.46
CA ASP A 65 -30.90 14.73 8.44
C ASP A 65 -29.58 15.38 8.88
N PRO A 66 -29.29 16.64 8.50
CA PRO A 66 -28.05 17.32 8.90
C PRO A 66 -27.95 17.52 10.42
N THR A 67 -29.03 17.23 11.16
CA THR A 67 -29.04 17.18 12.63
C THR A 67 -28.75 15.78 13.18
N ASN A 68 -28.80 14.74 12.34
CA ASN A 68 -28.43 13.36 12.69
C ASN A 68 -27.04 13.01 12.14
N LEU A 69 -26.04 13.35 12.94
CA LEU A 69 -24.62 13.12 12.65
C LEU A 69 -24.31 11.67 12.24
N THR A 70 -25.04 10.68 12.77
CA THR A 70 -24.80 9.25 12.51
C THR A 70 -24.98 8.85 11.05
N THR A 71 -26.00 9.37 10.36
CA THR A 71 -26.27 9.01 8.95
C THR A 71 -25.34 9.74 7.99
N VAL A 72 -24.89 10.95 8.35
CA VAL A 72 -23.85 11.70 7.62
C VAL A 72 -22.52 10.96 7.66
N TYR A 73 -22.11 10.49 8.84
CA TYR A 73 -20.89 9.71 9.00
C TYR A 73 -20.94 8.39 8.22
N GLN A 74 -22.09 7.70 8.18
CA GLN A 74 -22.24 6.46 7.40
C GLN A 74 -22.10 6.70 5.89
N ALA A 75 -22.65 7.79 5.35
CA ALA A 75 -22.58 8.09 3.92
C ALA A 75 -21.16 8.48 3.46
N ALA A 76 -20.45 9.32 4.22
CA ALA A 76 -19.05 9.66 3.93
C ALA A 76 -18.14 8.41 3.93
N ARG A 77 -18.41 7.45 4.81
CA ARG A 77 -17.66 6.20 4.97
C ARG A 77 -17.96 5.14 3.91
N ASN A 78 -19.20 5.06 3.41
CA ASN A 78 -19.56 4.10 2.37
C ASN A 78 -18.92 4.41 0.99
N ALA A 79 -18.46 5.64 0.76
CA ALA A 79 -17.70 6.02 -0.43
C ALA A 79 -16.19 5.65 -0.34
N ASP A 80 -15.72 5.25 0.83
CA ASP A 80 -14.31 5.24 1.24
C ASP A 80 -13.51 3.94 0.95
N PRO A 81 -14.09 2.72 0.86
CA PRO A 81 -13.33 1.53 0.44
C PRO A 81 -12.66 1.70 -0.94
N SER A 82 -13.25 2.56 -1.79
CA SER A 82 -12.66 2.93 -3.07
C SER A 82 -11.32 3.65 -2.91
N THR A 83 -11.08 4.42 -1.84
CA THR A 83 -9.90 5.28 -1.70
C THR A 83 -8.62 4.47 -1.49
N VAL A 84 -8.69 3.31 -0.84
CA VAL A 84 -7.56 2.38 -0.69
C VAL A 84 -7.09 1.89 -2.06
N THR A 85 -8.00 1.30 -2.83
CA THR A 85 -7.70 0.72 -4.14
C THR A 85 -7.26 1.80 -5.13
N HIS A 86 -7.91 2.97 -5.14
CA HIS A 86 -7.46 4.11 -5.96
C HIS A 86 -6.09 4.65 -5.53
N GLY A 87 -5.77 4.67 -4.23
CA GLY A 87 -4.47 5.09 -3.73
C GLY A 87 -3.34 4.16 -4.16
N PHE A 88 -3.51 2.85 -4.01
CA PHE A 88 -2.49 1.90 -4.47
C PHE A 88 -2.38 1.82 -5.99
N ASN A 89 -3.49 2.00 -6.72
CA ASN A 89 -3.44 2.18 -8.18
C ASN A 89 -2.71 3.46 -8.58
N LEU A 90 -2.90 4.57 -7.84
CA LEU A 90 -2.14 5.80 -8.05
C LEU A 90 -0.65 5.56 -7.81
N ALA A 91 -0.26 4.90 -6.72
CA ALA A 91 1.14 4.54 -6.47
C ALA A 91 1.73 3.75 -7.65
N LYS A 92 1.03 2.71 -8.12
CA LYS A 92 1.42 1.94 -9.30
C LYS A 92 1.61 2.84 -10.53
N ASN A 93 0.61 3.66 -10.87
CA ASN A 93 0.65 4.54 -12.03
C ASN A 93 1.83 5.53 -11.97
N LEU A 94 2.11 6.09 -10.78
CA LEU A 94 3.24 6.99 -10.59
C LEU A 94 4.56 6.27 -10.78
N LEU A 95 4.69 5.03 -10.32
CA LEU A 95 5.91 4.24 -10.50
C LEU A 95 6.17 3.88 -11.96
N GLU A 96 5.13 3.71 -12.78
CA GLU A 96 5.27 3.54 -14.23
C GLU A 96 5.83 4.79 -14.93
N LEU A 97 5.60 5.98 -14.38
CA LEU A 97 6.22 7.22 -14.87
C LEU A 97 7.72 7.31 -14.52
N ASN A 98 8.21 6.45 -13.62
CA ASN A 98 9.58 6.46 -13.11
C ASN A 98 10.05 7.87 -12.68
N PRO A 99 9.33 8.53 -11.74
CA PRO A 99 9.64 9.86 -11.31
C PRO A 99 11.04 9.88 -10.70
N THR A 100 11.86 10.81 -11.19
CA THR A 100 13.20 11.10 -10.66
C THR A 100 13.20 12.31 -9.72
N ASP A 101 12.10 13.07 -9.74
CA ASP A 101 11.86 14.20 -8.85
C ASP A 101 11.16 13.76 -7.57
N ASP A 102 11.39 14.52 -6.51
CA ASP A 102 10.61 14.50 -5.28
C ASP A 102 9.09 14.67 -5.56
N ILE A 103 8.26 13.93 -4.82
CA ILE A 103 6.81 13.92 -5.00
C ILE A 103 6.14 14.84 -3.96
N HIS A 104 5.31 15.77 -4.42
CA HIS A 104 4.42 16.56 -3.59
C HIS A 104 2.96 16.21 -3.92
N PHE A 105 2.23 15.64 -2.96
CA PHE A 105 0.79 15.42 -3.09
C PHE A 105 -0.02 16.61 -2.59
N VAL A 106 -1.01 17.06 -3.36
CA VAL A 106 -2.03 18.01 -2.93
C VAL A 106 -3.39 17.36 -3.12
N GLY A 107 -4.07 17.02 -2.01
CA GLY A 107 -5.37 16.36 -2.03
C GLY A 107 -6.47 17.22 -1.40
N HIS A 108 -7.70 17.14 -1.93
CA HIS A 108 -8.89 17.70 -1.27
C HIS A 108 -9.92 16.61 -0.98
N SER A 109 -10.65 16.73 0.14
CA SER A 109 -11.70 15.77 0.51
C SER A 109 -11.14 14.34 0.54
N SER A 110 -11.85 13.31 0.04
CA SER A 110 -11.34 11.93 -0.03
C SER A 110 -10.12 11.77 -0.95
N GLY A 111 -9.80 12.77 -1.79
CA GLY A 111 -8.51 12.93 -2.47
C GLY A 111 -7.32 12.83 -1.51
N THR A 112 -7.51 13.30 -0.27
CA THR A 112 -6.50 13.20 0.78
C THR A 112 -6.25 11.76 1.24
N HIS A 113 -7.30 10.92 1.33
CA HIS A 113 -7.17 9.49 1.67
C HIS A 113 -6.47 8.71 0.55
N VAL A 114 -6.87 8.93 -0.72
CA VAL A 114 -6.21 8.30 -1.87
C VAL A 114 -4.73 8.65 -1.91
N ASN A 115 -4.39 9.94 -1.72
CA ASN A 115 -2.99 10.34 -1.64
C ASN A 115 -2.27 9.67 -0.46
N ALA A 116 -2.94 9.46 0.68
CA ALA A 116 -2.32 8.82 1.85
C ALA A 116 -1.98 7.34 1.59
N PHE A 117 -2.88 6.59 0.96
CA PHE A 117 -2.58 5.20 0.55
C PHE A 117 -1.56 5.14 -0.59
N ALA A 118 -1.59 6.10 -1.52
CA ALA A 118 -0.56 6.19 -2.54
C ALA A 118 0.82 6.44 -1.91
N ALA A 119 0.88 7.35 -0.93
CA ALA A 119 2.08 7.59 -0.15
C ALA A 119 2.53 6.34 0.60
N LEU A 120 1.63 5.58 1.26
CA LEU A 120 1.94 4.31 1.91
C LEU A 120 2.53 3.27 0.94
N GLY A 121 1.95 3.14 -0.25
CA GLY A 121 2.46 2.23 -1.28
C GLY A 121 3.85 2.64 -1.77
N LEU A 122 4.05 3.92 -2.10
CA LEU A 122 5.34 4.47 -2.54
C LEU A 122 6.42 4.34 -1.46
N ALA A 123 6.06 4.68 -0.23
CA ALA A 123 6.81 4.50 1.01
C ALA A 123 7.35 3.07 1.16
N ALA A 124 6.44 2.10 1.11
CA ALA A 124 6.77 0.69 1.19
C ALA A 124 7.79 0.27 0.13
N LEU A 125 7.81 0.92 -1.03
CA LEU A 125 8.64 0.61 -2.20
C LEU A 125 9.90 1.51 -2.32
N GLY A 126 10.22 2.30 -1.30
CA GLY A 126 11.45 3.11 -1.26
C GLY A 126 11.39 4.38 -2.10
N LYS A 127 10.19 4.86 -2.41
CA LYS A 127 9.97 6.13 -3.08
C LYS A 127 9.34 7.11 -2.08
N PRO A 128 10.13 7.91 -1.35
CA PRO A 128 9.60 8.84 -0.37
C PRO A 128 8.77 9.94 -1.03
N VAL A 129 7.82 10.49 -0.27
CA VAL A 129 7.05 11.68 -0.62
C VAL A 129 7.70 12.87 0.07
N LYS A 130 7.98 13.93 -0.67
CA LYS A 130 8.64 15.10 -0.12
C LYS A 130 7.66 15.97 0.65
N GLN A 131 6.48 16.21 0.11
CA GLN A 131 5.46 17.00 0.79
C GLN A 131 4.06 16.41 0.59
N PHE A 132 3.23 16.59 1.61
CA PHE A 132 1.83 16.19 1.61
C PHE A 132 0.95 17.35 2.06
N THR A 133 0.12 17.89 1.17
CA THR A 133 -0.82 18.96 1.45
C THR A 133 -2.25 18.41 1.51
N ILE A 134 -2.90 18.61 2.65
CA ILE A 134 -4.24 18.16 2.98
C ILE A 134 -5.18 19.37 2.93
N LEU A 135 -6.19 19.30 2.07
CA LEU A 135 -7.22 20.32 1.94
C LEU A 135 -8.56 19.72 2.38
N ASP A 136 -9.06 20.13 3.53
CA ASP A 136 -10.36 19.73 4.09
C ASP A 136 -10.67 18.23 4.01
N ARG A 137 -9.82 17.42 4.66
CA ARG A 137 -10.00 15.95 4.72
C ARG A 137 -11.37 15.57 5.32
N PRO A 138 -11.98 14.45 4.87
CA PRO A 138 -13.12 13.86 5.56
C PRO A 138 -12.68 13.26 6.91
N PHE A 139 -13.64 13.03 7.81
CA PHE A 139 -13.38 12.32 9.07
C PHE A 139 -12.88 10.90 8.78
N GLY A 140 -11.80 10.50 9.44
CA GLY A 140 -11.41 9.11 9.61
C GLY A 140 -12.28 8.42 10.66
N ARG A 141 -11.90 7.18 10.98
CA ARG A 141 -12.39 6.17 11.94
C ARG A 141 -13.45 6.47 13.05
N VAL A 142 -13.81 7.70 13.42
CA VAL A 142 -14.65 8.03 14.60
C VAL A 142 -16.01 8.66 14.26
N LEU A 143 -17.07 8.19 14.94
CA LEU A 143 -18.48 8.60 14.79
C LEU A 143 -18.89 9.87 15.56
N THR A 144 -17.93 10.57 16.17
CA THR A 144 -18.19 11.77 17.00
C THR A 144 -17.09 12.79 16.74
N PRO A 145 -17.41 14.10 16.68
CA PRO A 145 -16.42 15.16 16.64
C PRO A 145 -15.69 15.22 17.99
N GLY A 146 -14.75 14.29 18.18
CA GLY A 146 -13.71 14.34 19.19
C GLY A 146 -12.38 14.69 18.51
N PRO A 147 -11.41 15.24 19.25
CA PRO A 147 -10.14 15.72 18.70
C PRO A 147 -9.16 14.62 18.25
N THR A 148 -9.59 13.36 18.13
CA THR A 148 -8.71 12.18 17.96
C THR A 148 -9.15 11.33 16.78
N ASP A 149 -8.85 11.81 15.58
CA ASP A 149 -9.21 11.17 14.31
C ASP A 149 -7.99 11.10 13.39
N ASP A 150 -6.92 10.55 13.94
CA ASP A 150 -5.53 10.74 13.49
C ASP A 150 -4.87 9.46 12.98
N ASP A 151 -5.59 8.34 13.02
CA ASP A 151 -5.01 7.02 12.75
C ASP A 151 -4.55 6.89 11.30
N LEU A 152 -5.37 7.27 10.30
CA LEU A 152 -5.00 7.03 8.89
C LEU A 152 -3.70 7.73 8.49
N PHE A 153 -3.59 9.05 8.68
CA PHE A 153 -2.42 9.79 8.20
C PHE A 153 -1.17 9.51 9.04
N ARG A 154 -1.33 9.23 10.35
CA ARG A 154 -0.24 8.76 11.20
C ARG A 154 0.31 7.41 10.71
N ASP A 155 -0.57 6.49 10.36
CA ASP A 155 -0.19 5.11 10.05
C ASP A 155 0.22 4.95 8.58
N ALA A 156 -0.42 5.68 7.66
CA ALA A 156 -0.13 5.65 6.22
C ALA A 156 1.07 6.52 5.81
N LEU A 157 1.43 7.58 6.56
CA LEU A 157 2.55 8.48 6.23
C LEU A 157 3.74 8.24 7.18
N PRO A 158 4.57 7.20 7.01
CA PRO A 158 5.65 6.89 7.94
C PRO A 158 6.73 7.98 8.05
N SER A 159 7.33 8.06 9.24
CA SER A 159 8.44 8.96 9.57
C SER A 159 9.62 8.79 8.61
N GLY A 160 10.20 9.90 8.16
CA GLY A 160 11.38 9.88 7.28
C GLY A 160 11.11 9.47 5.83
N GLN A 161 9.87 9.10 5.51
CA GLN A 161 9.43 8.82 4.14
C GLN A 161 8.46 9.88 3.62
N VAL A 162 7.76 10.59 4.52
CA VAL A 162 7.15 11.89 4.22
C VAL A 162 7.96 12.97 4.90
N THR A 163 8.43 13.98 4.15
CA THR A 163 9.20 15.06 4.78
C THR A 163 8.26 16.03 5.47
N TRP A 164 7.25 16.60 4.80
CA TRP A 164 6.38 17.64 5.38
C TRP A 164 4.88 17.39 5.15
N VAL A 165 4.07 17.82 6.11
CA VAL A 165 2.59 17.69 6.05
C VAL A 165 1.93 19.02 6.42
N ASP A 166 1.19 19.60 5.47
CA ASP A 166 0.39 20.80 5.71
C ASP A 166 -1.09 20.44 5.75
N ASN A 167 -1.77 20.75 6.86
CA ASN A 167 -3.20 20.52 6.99
C ASN A 167 -3.99 21.83 7.02
N TYR A 168 -4.70 22.11 5.93
CA TYR A 168 -5.63 23.23 5.81
C TYR A 168 -7.06 22.70 5.92
N TYR A 169 -7.82 23.23 6.87
CA TYR A 169 -9.18 22.78 7.13
C TYR A 169 -10.13 23.95 7.30
N GLY A 170 -11.34 23.78 6.80
CA GLY A 170 -12.40 24.77 6.80
C GLY A 170 -13.13 24.84 8.13
N ASN A 171 -14.24 25.55 8.11
CA ASN A 171 -15.28 25.43 9.11
C ASN A 171 -15.79 24.00 9.09
N ALA A 172 -15.49 23.25 10.14
CA ALA A 172 -15.97 21.87 10.31
C ALA A 172 -17.46 21.80 9.98
N VAL A 173 -17.79 21.15 8.86
CA VAL A 173 -19.14 20.74 8.53
C VAL A 173 -19.27 19.29 8.98
N ALA A 174 -20.46 18.83 9.36
CA ALA A 174 -20.66 17.40 9.62
C ALA A 174 -20.15 16.59 8.40
N GLY A 175 -19.03 15.86 8.56
CA GLY A 175 -18.37 15.12 7.48
C GLY A 175 -16.95 15.57 7.06
N THR A 176 -16.48 16.81 7.28
CA THR A 176 -15.13 17.27 6.88
C THR A 176 -14.49 18.28 7.84
N GLY A 177 -13.15 18.42 7.76
CA GLY A 177 -12.42 19.59 8.26
C GLY A 177 -12.07 19.59 9.76
N VAL A 178 -10.96 18.96 10.13
CA VAL A 178 -10.42 18.92 11.50
C VAL A 178 -8.90 19.05 11.55
N PRO A 179 -8.31 19.53 12.67
CA PRO A 179 -6.87 19.46 12.87
C PRO A 179 -6.36 18.00 12.84
N LEU A 180 -5.10 17.82 12.45
CA LEU A 180 -4.36 16.60 12.76
C LEU A 180 -3.81 16.73 14.18
N GLU A 181 -4.05 15.75 15.03
CA GLU A 181 -3.56 15.71 16.41
C GLU A 181 -2.04 15.86 16.44
N GLY A 182 -1.60 16.57 17.48
CA GLY A 182 -0.22 16.95 17.80
C GLY A 182 0.60 17.64 16.70
N LEU A 183 0.00 18.04 15.59
CA LEU A 183 0.54 19.11 14.75
C LEU A 183 0.28 20.47 15.40
N PRO A 184 1.29 21.34 15.54
CA PRO A 184 1.12 22.67 16.12
C PRO A 184 0.22 23.55 15.23
N PRO A 185 -0.53 24.50 15.82
CA PRO A 185 -1.26 25.50 15.04
C PRO A 185 -0.29 26.45 14.34
N ALA A 186 -0.63 26.91 13.13
CA ALA A 186 0.05 28.04 12.50
C ALA A 186 -0.22 29.32 13.31
N LEU A 187 0.84 29.89 13.90
CA LEU A 187 0.79 31.15 14.63
C LEU A 187 1.38 32.28 13.78
N SER A 188 0.69 33.42 13.72
CA SER A 188 1.16 34.60 13.01
C SER A 188 2.44 35.16 13.65
N GLY A 189 3.46 35.44 12.86
CA GLY A 189 4.71 36.05 13.31
C GLY A 189 5.74 35.11 13.95
N THR A 190 5.47 33.81 14.01
CA THR A 190 6.45 32.78 14.37
C THR A 190 6.89 31.99 13.14
N PRO A 191 8.12 31.49 13.07
CA PRO A 191 8.50 30.56 12.01
C PRO A 191 7.59 29.34 12.01
N LEU A 192 7.01 29.00 10.85
CA LEU A 192 6.12 27.84 10.74
C LEU A 192 6.94 26.54 10.84
N PRO A 193 6.48 25.57 11.66
CA PRO A 193 7.14 24.28 11.77
C PRO A 193 7.01 23.49 10.46
N ALA A 194 7.81 22.43 10.31
CA ALA A 194 7.84 21.58 9.13
C ALA A 194 6.47 20.98 8.77
N ALA A 195 5.63 20.71 9.78
CA ALA A 195 4.24 20.30 9.60
C ALA A 195 3.32 21.09 10.56
N TYR A 196 2.14 21.51 10.10
CA TYR A 196 1.22 22.33 10.93
C TYR A 196 -0.25 22.23 10.52
N ASN A 197 -1.10 22.70 11.44
CA ASN A 197 -2.53 22.88 11.26
C ASN A 197 -2.89 24.34 10.96
N HIS A 198 -3.72 24.59 9.96
CA HIS A 198 -4.23 25.91 9.63
C HIS A 198 -5.75 25.92 9.43
N PHE A 199 -6.43 26.55 10.39
CA PHE A 199 -7.87 26.75 10.30
C PHE A 199 -8.20 27.90 9.36
N LEU A 200 -9.00 27.60 8.36
CA LEU A 200 -9.58 28.53 7.42
C LEU A 200 -11.05 28.70 7.77
N ASN A 201 -11.49 29.94 8.03
CA ASN A 201 -12.91 30.24 8.18
C ASN A 201 -13.62 30.18 6.79
N LYS A 202 -13.69 28.98 6.21
CA LYS A 202 -14.11 28.68 4.82
C LYS A 202 -15.02 27.45 4.80
N THR A 203 -15.81 27.28 3.74
CA THR A 203 -16.56 26.04 3.50
C THR A 203 -15.62 24.92 3.02
N HIS A 204 -16.11 23.69 2.94
CA HIS A 204 -15.37 22.54 2.38
C HIS A 204 -14.71 22.86 1.02
N SER A 205 -15.48 23.35 0.06
CA SER A 205 -14.96 23.82 -1.23
C SER A 205 -14.11 25.09 -1.11
N GLY A 206 -14.47 25.98 -0.19
CA GLY A 206 -13.75 27.23 0.04
C GLY A 206 -12.29 27.05 0.48
N VAL A 207 -11.91 25.88 1.01
CA VAL A 207 -10.53 25.55 1.37
C VAL A 207 -9.66 25.37 0.13
N HIS A 208 -10.08 24.55 -0.84
CA HIS A 208 -9.30 24.36 -2.07
C HIS A 208 -9.29 25.63 -2.92
N GLU A 209 -10.40 26.38 -2.97
CA GLU A 209 -10.46 27.68 -3.64
C GLU A 209 -9.48 28.68 -3.02
N TRP A 210 -9.41 28.75 -1.68
CA TRP A 210 -8.44 29.59 -0.98
C TRP A 210 -7.01 29.18 -1.34
N TYR A 211 -6.69 27.88 -1.31
CA TYR A 211 -5.36 27.39 -1.65
C TYR A 211 -4.98 27.74 -3.09
N THR A 212 -5.86 27.51 -4.07
CA THR A 212 -5.64 27.92 -5.47
C THR A 212 -5.44 29.43 -5.61
N ASN A 213 -6.17 30.25 -4.84
CA ASN A 213 -5.98 31.70 -4.84
C ASN A 213 -4.59 32.12 -4.30
N THR A 214 -4.02 31.40 -3.32
CA THR A 214 -2.65 31.66 -2.85
C THR A 214 -1.60 31.42 -3.95
N ILE A 215 -1.87 30.47 -4.85
CA ILE A 215 -1.06 30.26 -6.06
C ILE A 215 -1.20 31.46 -6.97
N ASN A 216 -2.41 31.91 -7.29
CA ASN A 216 -2.58 33.04 -8.22
C ASN A 216 -2.03 34.37 -7.70
N ALA A 217 -2.19 34.65 -6.40
CA ALA A 217 -1.91 35.95 -5.81
C ALA A 217 -0.44 36.21 -5.44
N ALA A 218 0.44 35.21 -5.56
CA ALA A 218 1.78 35.29 -4.99
C ALA A 218 1.80 35.67 -3.51
N SER A 219 0.86 35.12 -2.74
CA SER A 219 0.78 35.34 -1.30
C SER A 219 2.00 34.75 -0.57
N SER A 220 2.12 35.11 0.71
CA SER A 220 3.06 34.50 1.68
C SER A 220 2.36 33.46 2.57
N GLU A 221 1.32 32.80 2.04
CA GLU A 221 0.45 31.85 2.73
C GLU A 221 0.12 30.67 1.80
N GLY A 222 -0.46 29.59 2.34
CA GLY A 222 -0.94 28.47 1.53
C GLY A 222 0.20 27.83 0.73
N PHE A 223 0.05 27.81 -0.59
CA PHE A 223 1.03 27.26 -1.54
C PHE A 223 2.41 27.88 -1.39
N TYR A 224 2.55 29.13 -0.93
CA TYR A 224 3.86 29.73 -0.68
C TYR A 224 4.77 28.86 0.17
N TRP A 225 4.18 28.15 1.13
CA TRP A 225 4.93 27.31 2.04
C TRP A 225 5.26 25.93 1.46
N SER A 226 4.76 25.58 0.27
CA SER A 226 5.16 24.35 -0.40
C SER A 226 6.57 24.39 -0.96
N GLU A 227 7.10 23.22 -1.32
CA GLU A 227 8.39 23.03 -1.99
C GLU A 227 8.53 23.92 -3.22
N GLU A 228 7.45 24.12 -3.93
CA GLU A 228 7.38 24.91 -5.14
C GLU A 228 7.08 26.40 -4.88
N GLY A 229 6.59 26.74 -3.68
CA GLY A 229 6.03 28.05 -3.35
C GLY A 229 7.05 29.15 -3.00
N GLY A 230 8.29 28.78 -2.72
CA GLY A 230 9.40 29.70 -2.42
C GLY A 230 9.59 30.04 -0.93
N GLY A 231 8.63 29.72 -0.06
CA GLY A 231 8.73 29.82 1.40
C GLY A 231 9.35 28.59 2.07
N PHE A 232 9.50 27.49 1.33
CA PHE A 232 10.03 26.20 1.79
C PHE A 232 11.34 26.33 2.59
N ALA A 233 12.33 27.03 2.03
CA ALA A 233 13.66 27.20 2.64
C ALA A 233 13.65 27.99 3.96
N GLY A 234 12.54 28.67 4.28
CA GLY A 234 12.37 29.47 5.50
C GLY A 234 11.75 28.74 6.68
N ARG A 235 11.41 27.44 6.56
CA ARG A 235 10.80 26.65 7.65
C ARG A 235 11.88 26.11 8.63
N PRO A 236 11.84 26.42 9.94
CA PRO A 236 12.72 25.79 10.92
C PRO A 236 12.03 24.62 11.64
N GLY A 237 12.72 23.49 11.76
CA GLY A 237 12.32 22.38 12.64
C GLY A 237 12.15 21.05 11.91
N PRO A 238 12.17 19.92 12.65
CA PRO A 238 12.45 18.59 12.12
C PRO A 238 11.34 18.08 11.19
N ASP A 239 11.71 17.16 10.31
CA ASP A 239 10.82 16.44 9.39
C ASP A 239 9.58 15.86 10.11
N TRP A 240 8.52 15.61 9.34
CA TRP A 240 7.33 14.90 9.79
C TRP A 240 7.71 13.60 10.50
N THR A 241 7.36 13.54 11.79
CA THR A 241 7.63 12.42 12.70
C THR A 241 6.32 11.98 13.35
N PRO A 242 5.54 11.09 12.70
CA PRO A 242 4.23 10.65 13.17
C PRO A 242 4.23 9.99 14.56
N GLY A 243 5.41 9.61 15.09
CA GLY A 243 5.58 9.06 16.44
C GLY A 243 5.98 10.03 17.56
N ASN A 244 6.28 11.31 17.24
CA ASN A 244 6.62 12.36 18.22
C ASN A 244 5.57 13.48 18.28
N ILE A 245 4.47 13.31 17.55
CA ILE A 245 3.22 14.01 17.77
C ILE A 245 2.88 13.83 19.26
N TYR A 246 2.79 14.93 20.02
CA TYR A 246 2.63 14.99 21.49
C TYR A 246 1.92 13.76 22.09
N PRO A 247 2.31 13.26 23.30
CA PRO A 247 1.57 12.18 23.93
C PRO A 247 0.09 12.53 23.89
N SER A 248 -0.68 11.74 23.14
CA SER A 248 -2.10 11.99 22.89
C SER A 248 -2.76 12.38 24.21
N PRO A 249 -3.61 13.42 24.27
CA PRO A 249 -4.31 13.77 25.50
C PRO A 249 -5.24 12.66 26.00
N THR A 250 -5.38 11.56 25.25
CA THR A 250 -6.14 10.37 25.62
C THR A 250 -5.24 9.13 25.62
N THR A 251 -5.25 8.41 26.73
CA THR A 251 -4.60 7.11 26.94
C THR A 251 -5.05 6.11 25.88
N ILE A 252 -4.30 5.96 24.79
CA ILE A 252 -4.32 4.72 24.01
C ILE A 252 -3.92 3.62 24.99
N THR A 253 -4.82 2.67 25.25
CA THR A 253 -4.52 1.52 26.10
C THR A 253 -3.57 0.61 25.35
N ARG A 254 -2.26 0.80 25.57
CA ARG A 254 -1.24 -0.12 25.09
C ARG A 254 -1.16 -1.34 26.01
N TRP A 255 -1.20 -2.52 25.43
CA TRP A 255 -1.05 -3.80 26.13
C TRP A 255 0.39 -4.27 26.03
N ASN A 256 1.11 -4.23 27.14
CA ASN A 256 2.48 -4.73 27.20
C ASN A 256 2.48 -6.22 27.55
N GLY A 257 3.00 -7.05 26.65
CA GLY A 257 3.04 -8.51 26.79
C GLY A 257 4.35 -9.05 27.36
N GLY A 258 4.22 -9.94 28.34
CA GLY A 258 5.25 -10.85 28.86
C GLY A 258 5.26 -12.20 28.13
N SER A 259 6.17 -13.11 28.51
CA SER A 259 6.20 -14.45 27.90
C SER A 259 5.06 -15.34 28.39
N GLY A 260 4.42 -16.08 27.50
CA GLY A 260 3.35 -17.02 27.84
C GLY A 260 2.23 -17.06 26.80
N ASN A 261 1.10 -17.64 27.20
CA ASN A 261 -0.09 -17.74 26.36
C ASN A 261 -0.83 -16.40 26.28
N TRP A 262 -1.31 -16.06 25.10
CA TRP A 262 -2.06 -14.83 24.85
C TRP A 262 -3.34 -14.78 25.67
N ASN A 263 -4.05 -15.91 25.80
CA ASN A 263 -5.32 -15.98 26.51
C ASN A 263 -5.21 -16.05 28.05
N ASP A 264 -4.01 -15.83 28.60
CA ASP A 264 -3.78 -15.70 30.04
C ASP A 264 -3.57 -14.21 30.40
N ASP A 265 -4.52 -13.63 31.14
CA ASP A 265 -4.53 -12.21 31.50
C ASP A 265 -3.29 -11.77 32.31
N SER A 266 -2.65 -12.70 33.02
CA SER A 266 -1.52 -12.42 33.89
C SER A 266 -0.24 -12.11 33.12
N ASN A 267 -0.23 -12.38 31.81
CA ASN A 267 0.87 -12.06 30.89
C ASN A 267 0.81 -10.64 30.35
N TRP A 268 -0.20 -9.85 30.72
CA TRP A 268 -0.46 -8.53 30.14
C TRP A 268 -0.48 -7.40 31.18
N ASP A 269 -0.02 -6.22 30.77
CA ASP A 269 -0.18 -4.96 31.50
C ASP A 269 -0.83 -3.91 30.58
N PRO A 270 -2.05 -3.41 30.88
CA PRO A 270 -2.87 -3.75 32.06
C PRO A 270 -3.30 -5.22 32.08
N GLN A 271 -3.61 -5.76 33.27
CA GLN A 271 -3.97 -7.18 33.43
C GLN A 271 -5.36 -7.49 32.83
N ALA A 272 -5.37 -7.94 31.59
CA ALA A 272 -6.51 -8.47 30.84
C ALA A 272 -6.00 -9.01 29.50
N VAL A 273 -6.81 -9.82 28.81
CA VAL A 273 -6.42 -10.36 27.49
C VAL A 273 -6.67 -9.30 26.41
N PRO A 274 -5.66 -8.90 25.61
CA PRO A 274 -5.85 -8.00 24.47
C PRO A 274 -6.54 -8.75 23.34
N ASN A 275 -7.86 -8.81 23.40
CA ASN A 275 -8.70 -9.38 22.35
C ASN A 275 -10.00 -8.61 22.27
N ARG A 276 -10.52 -8.44 21.06
CA ARG A 276 -11.82 -7.82 20.85
C ARG A 276 -12.94 -8.72 21.38
N LEU A 277 -13.44 -8.43 22.58
CA LEU A 277 -14.66 -9.05 23.13
C LEU A 277 -15.89 -8.20 22.77
N SER A 278 -17.02 -8.86 22.53
CA SER A 278 -18.29 -8.28 22.06
C SER A 278 -18.98 -7.29 23.03
N SER A 279 -18.34 -6.91 24.13
CA SER A 279 -18.82 -5.84 25.03
C SER A 279 -18.21 -4.50 24.63
N ILE A 280 -18.94 -3.81 23.77
CA ILE A 280 -18.81 -2.38 23.45
C ILE A 280 -18.81 -1.56 24.75
N ASP A 281 -17.67 -0.96 25.12
CA ASP A 281 -17.54 0.22 26.00
C ASP A 281 -16.04 0.58 26.07
N THR A 282 -15.45 1.70 25.65
CA THR A 282 -15.87 3.04 25.17
C THR A 282 -14.67 3.68 24.48
N ILE A 283 -14.79 4.13 23.22
CA ILE A 283 -14.03 5.25 22.58
C ILE A 283 -12.46 5.21 22.56
N ASN A 284 -11.77 4.41 23.38
CA ASN A 284 -10.33 4.43 23.65
C ASN A 284 -9.63 3.06 23.47
N ASP A 285 -10.37 2.01 23.10
CA ASP A 285 -9.82 0.65 22.97
C ASP A 285 -9.20 0.46 21.59
N ASN A 286 -8.08 1.13 21.30
CA ASN A 286 -7.17 0.62 20.28
C ASN A 286 -6.36 -0.51 20.93
N PHE A 287 -6.54 -1.76 20.48
CA PHE A 287 -5.74 -2.90 20.93
C PHE A 287 -4.34 -2.82 20.31
N ASP A 288 -3.56 -1.80 20.70
CA ASP A 288 -2.14 -1.66 20.38
C ASP A 288 -1.35 -2.58 21.32
N VAL A 289 -0.91 -3.71 20.79
CA VAL A 289 -0.19 -4.72 21.56
C VAL A 289 1.31 -4.56 21.37
N GLN A 290 2.05 -4.39 22.44
CA GLN A 290 3.51 -4.35 22.42
C GLN A 290 4.10 -5.56 23.13
N ILE A 291 4.88 -6.36 22.41
CA ILE A 291 5.66 -7.46 22.98
C ILE A 291 7.03 -6.93 23.39
N GLY A 292 7.28 -6.90 24.70
CA GLY A 292 8.51 -6.37 25.29
C GLY A 292 9.74 -7.23 24.99
N THR A 293 10.94 -6.69 25.25
CA THR A 293 12.22 -7.32 24.89
C THR A 293 12.40 -8.68 25.56
N GLY A 294 12.72 -9.70 24.75
CA GLY A 294 12.96 -11.06 25.21
C GLY A 294 11.69 -11.85 25.55
N SER A 295 10.50 -11.28 25.31
CA SER A 295 9.23 -11.98 25.49
C SER A 295 8.93 -12.93 24.34
N SER A 296 8.39 -14.11 24.66
CA SER A 296 7.83 -15.06 23.70
C SER A 296 6.36 -15.31 23.99
N VAL A 297 5.49 -14.86 23.09
CA VAL A 297 4.03 -14.97 23.23
C VAL A 297 3.46 -16.00 22.27
N ALA A 298 2.60 -16.88 22.78
CA ALA A 298 1.88 -17.87 22.01
C ALA A 298 0.40 -17.47 21.89
N ILE A 299 -0.09 -17.25 20.67
CA ILE A 299 -1.51 -17.04 20.36
C ILE A 299 -2.16 -18.43 20.32
N ASP A 300 -2.69 -18.83 21.47
CA ASP A 300 -3.29 -20.14 21.77
C ASP A 300 -4.81 -20.20 21.53
N THR A 301 -5.38 -19.08 21.07
CA THR A 301 -6.79 -18.93 20.69
C THR A 301 -6.91 -18.03 19.45
N THR A 302 -8.10 -17.91 18.89
CA THR A 302 -8.35 -16.89 17.86
C THR A 302 -8.40 -15.50 18.50
N VAL A 303 -7.56 -14.60 17.99
CA VAL A 303 -7.36 -13.25 18.52
C VAL A 303 -7.67 -12.23 17.43
N GLU A 304 -8.35 -11.16 17.79
CA GLU A 304 -8.59 -10.00 16.94
C GLU A 304 -8.05 -8.73 17.63
N ILE A 305 -7.15 -8.03 16.94
CA ILE A 305 -6.51 -6.78 17.39
C ILE A 305 -6.41 -5.78 16.24
N GLN A 306 -5.94 -4.57 16.55
CA GLN A 306 -5.66 -3.55 15.54
C GLN A 306 -4.18 -3.52 15.17
N ASP A 307 -3.31 -3.33 16.16
CA ASP A 307 -1.87 -3.11 15.95
C ASP A 307 -1.04 -4.07 16.81
N LEU A 308 0.12 -4.47 16.28
CA LEU A 308 1.07 -5.33 16.95
C LEU A 308 2.49 -4.78 16.81
N SER A 309 3.19 -4.58 17.91
CA SER A 309 4.61 -4.27 17.93
C SER A 309 5.39 -5.41 18.57
N ILE A 310 6.34 -5.97 17.83
CA ILE A 310 7.27 -7.00 18.31
C ILE A 310 8.64 -6.37 18.30
N VAL A 311 9.21 -6.14 19.48
CA VAL A 311 10.55 -5.54 19.57
C VAL A 311 11.63 -6.58 19.24
N ALA A 312 12.84 -6.11 18.95
CA ALA A 312 13.97 -6.98 18.66
C ALA A 312 14.28 -7.95 19.82
N GLY A 313 14.55 -9.20 19.46
CA GLY A 313 14.80 -10.30 20.40
C GLY A 313 13.54 -10.95 20.99
N SER A 314 12.35 -10.53 20.56
CA SER A 314 11.07 -11.07 21.02
C SER A 314 10.33 -11.84 19.92
N SER A 315 9.33 -12.62 20.30
CA SER A 315 8.56 -13.42 19.36
C SER A 315 7.06 -13.46 19.66
N VAL A 316 6.26 -13.52 18.60
CA VAL A 316 4.84 -13.90 18.64
C VAL A 316 4.66 -15.12 17.76
N GLU A 317 4.01 -16.15 18.26
CA GLU A 317 3.70 -17.37 17.53
C GLU A 317 2.19 -17.57 17.47
N VAL A 318 1.62 -17.64 16.28
CA VAL A 318 0.27 -18.18 16.08
C VAL A 318 0.37 -19.69 16.14
N GLU A 319 -0.16 -20.27 17.21
CA GLU A 319 -0.09 -21.72 17.43
C GLU A 319 -0.90 -22.48 16.38
N ASN A 320 -0.53 -23.74 16.20
CA ASN A 320 -1.19 -24.63 15.25
C ASN A 320 -2.71 -24.66 15.43
N GLY A 321 -3.45 -24.29 14.37
CA GLY A 321 -4.91 -24.27 14.37
C GLY A 321 -5.54 -22.94 14.78
N GLN A 322 -4.73 -21.95 15.17
CA GLN A 322 -5.20 -20.63 15.62
C GLN A 322 -5.15 -19.58 14.52
N SER A 323 -5.69 -18.40 14.81
CA SER A 323 -5.73 -17.28 13.88
C SER A 323 -5.52 -15.96 14.61
N LEU A 324 -4.65 -15.11 14.06
CA LEU A 324 -4.59 -13.69 14.38
C LEU A 324 -5.36 -12.91 13.31
N ILE A 325 -6.30 -12.07 13.73
CA ILE A 325 -7.04 -11.14 12.88
C ILE A 325 -6.54 -9.72 13.17
N LEU A 326 -6.08 -9.03 12.14
CA LEU A 326 -5.87 -7.60 12.16
C LEU A 326 -7.07 -6.92 11.52
N THR A 327 -7.71 -6.03 12.26
CA THR A 327 -8.77 -5.19 11.71
C THR A 327 -8.39 -3.72 11.83
N SER A 328 -8.47 -3.00 10.71
CA SER A 328 -8.43 -1.54 10.73
C SER A 328 -9.74 -0.96 11.25
N ASP A 329 -10.79 -1.76 11.43
CA ASP A 329 -12.13 -1.38 11.91
C ASP A 329 -12.52 -2.06 13.23
N LEU A 330 -12.21 -1.39 14.35
CA LEU A 330 -12.58 -1.92 15.66
C LEU A 330 -14.09 -1.79 16.00
N ARG A 331 -14.94 -1.13 15.19
CA ARG A 331 -16.34 -0.82 15.59
C ARG A 331 -17.40 -1.60 14.78
N ALA A 332 -17.66 -2.85 15.19
CA ALA A 332 -18.56 -3.84 14.57
C ALA A 332 -19.99 -3.38 14.23
N ASN A 333 -20.47 -2.28 14.82
CA ASN A 333 -21.86 -1.84 14.66
C ASN A 333 -22.09 -0.82 13.55
N PHE A 334 -21.04 -0.30 12.91
CA PHE A 334 -21.20 0.88 12.05
C PHE A 334 -20.49 0.79 10.68
N GLY A 335 -20.07 -0.40 10.25
CA GLY A 335 -19.43 -0.65 8.93
C GLY A 335 -17.93 -0.34 8.92
N SER A 336 -17.23 -0.74 7.85
CA SER A 336 -15.77 -0.59 7.68
C SER A 336 -15.35 0.89 7.60
N GLY A 337 -14.49 1.34 8.52
CA GLY A 337 -13.77 2.62 8.41
C GLY A 337 -12.45 2.46 7.68
N VAL A 338 -11.93 3.55 7.11
CA VAL A 338 -10.63 3.55 6.40
C VAL A 338 -9.50 3.85 7.38
N GLY A 339 -8.58 2.89 7.49
CA GLY A 339 -7.43 2.94 8.39
C GLY A 339 -6.38 1.92 7.98
N VAL A 340 -5.25 1.92 8.68
CA VAL A 340 -4.16 0.98 8.47
C VAL A 340 -3.84 0.30 9.80
N SER A 341 -3.89 -1.03 9.84
CA SER A 341 -3.35 -1.84 10.92
C SER A 341 -1.83 -1.95 10.75
N LEU A 342 -1.07 -1.70 11.81
CA LEU A 342 0.38 -1.79 11.80
C LEU A 342 0.87 -3.03 12.54
N ILE A 343 1.70 -3.84 11.86
CA ILE A 343 2.60 -4.77 12.53
C ILE A 343 4.01 -4.18 12.48
N LYS A 344 4.47 -3.59 13.59
CA LYS A 344 5.87 -3.17 13.76
C LYS A 344 6.69 -4.35 14.26
N ASN A 345 7.16 -5.16 13.33
CA ASN A 345 7.93 -6.36 13.62
C ASN A 345 9.42 -6.10 13.45
N ASN A 346 10.13 -5.95 14.57
CA ASN A 346 11.60 -5.98 14.64
C ASN A 346 12.09 -7.30 15.26
N GLY A 347 11.19 -8.26 15.50
CA GLY A 347 11.46 -9.56 16.10
C GLY A 347 11.06 -10.70 15.16
N ASN A 348 10.48 -11.75 15.73
CA ASN A 348 10.00 -12.90 14.98
C ASN A 348 8.48 -13.08 15.14
N PHE A 349 7.74 -12.97 14.04
CA PHE A 349 6.31 -13.27 14.01
C PHE A 349 6.11 -14.60 13.28
N VAL A 350 5.51 -15.61 13.91
CA VAL A 350 5.49 -16.98 13.40
C VAL A 350 4.06 -17.46 13.14
N LEU A 351 3.81 -18.07 11.98
CA LEU A 351 2.66 -18.97 11.77
C LEU A 351 3.15 -20.41 11.91
N ASN A 352 2.85 -21.04 13.06
CA ASN A 352 3.39 -22.36 13.40
C ASN A 352 2.37 -23.49 13.17
N SER A 353 1.93 -23.67 11.93
CA SER A 353 1.20 -24.88 11.56
C SER A 353 2.04 -26.15 11.77
N THR A 354 1.43 -27.16 12.38
CA THR A 354 1.92 -28.54 12.41
C THR A 354 0.96 -29.48 11.66
N GLY A 355 0.19 -28.93 10.71
CA GLY A 355 -0.77 -29.67 9.88
C GLY A 355 -2.21 -29.13 9.93
N PHE A 356 -2.52 -28.21 10.86
CA PHE A 356 -3.82 -27.54 10.93
C PHE A 356 -3.76 -26.10 10.41
N SER A 357 -4.92 -25.58 10.02
CA SER A 357 -5.00 -24.24 9.44
C SER A 357 -4.60 -23.18 10.45
N THR A 358 -3.51 -22.47 10.16
CA THR A 358 -2.90 -21.47 11.06
C THR A 358 -2.76 -20.18 10.28
N LYS A 359 -3.38 -19.09 10.76
CA LYS A 359 -3.67 -17.94 9.88
C LYS A 359 -3.27 -16.59 10.44
N LEU A 360 -2.81 -15.74 9.54
CA LEU A 360 -2.91 -14.29 9.67
C LEU A 360 -4.06 -13.82 8.76
N LEU A 361 -5.05 -13.16 9.35
CA LEU A 361 -6.23 -12.67 8.66
C LEU A 361 -6.24 -11.14 8.68
N ILE A 362 -6.47 -10.53 7.52
CA ILE A 362 -6.51 -9.08 7.35
C ILE A 362 -7.93 -8.63 7.02
N ASP A 363 -8.40 -7.63 7.74
CA ASP A 363 -9.65 -6.91 7.52
C ASP A 363 -9.35 -5.41 7.37
N GLY A 364 -9.36 -4.92 6.13
CA GLY A 364 -8.86 -3.63 5.69
C GLY A 364 -7.41 -3.67 5.17
N VAL A 365 -6.61 -2.69 5.56
CA VAL A 365 -5.20 -2.56 5.16
C VAL A 365 -4.31 -2.92 6.34
N ALA A 366 -3.33 -3.79 6.13
CA ALA A 366 -2.27 -4.07 7.10
C ALA A 366 -0.88 -3.77 6.51
N ALA A 367 -0.03 -3.11 7.28
CA ALA A 367 1.37 -2.87 6.93
C ALA A 367 2.32 -3.60 7.89
N LEU A 368 3.16 -4.48 7.35
CA LEU A 368 4.30 -5.10 8.04
C LEU A 368 5.50 -4.16 7.91
N ARG A 369 5.95 -3.64 9.05
CA ARG A 369 7.07 -2.70 9.19
C ARG A 369 8.17 -3.29 10.04
N GLY A 370 9.36 -2.70 9.95
CA GLY A 370 10.53 -3.12 10.73
C GLY A 370 11.37 -4.14 9.98
N ASP A 371 12.50 -4.52 10.57
CA ASP A 371 13.50 -5.42 9.99
C ASP A 371 13.30 -6.90 10.39
N GLY A 372 12.20 -7.19 11.08
CA GLY A 372 11.84 -8.53 11.53
C GLY A 372 11.33 -9.43 10.41
N THR A 373 10.93 -10.63 10.81
CA THR A 373 10.44 -11.66 9.88
C THR A 373 9.04 -12.14 10.28
N LEU A 374 8.13 -12.23 9.30
CA LEU A 374 6.98 -13.12 9.36
C LEU A 374 7.40 -14.50 8.82
N LEU A 375 7.61 -15.45 9.72
CA LEU A 375 8.02 -16.81 9.41
C LEU A 375 6.81 -17.75 9.37
N MET A 376 6.55 -18.33 8.22
CA MET A 376 5.57 -19.40 8.05
C MET A 376 6.31 -20.74 8.14
N SER A 377 5.90 -21.63 9.06
CA SER A 377 6.47 -22.98 9.14
C SER A 377 6.40 -23.74 7.80
N ASP A 378 7.17 -24.82 7.64
CA ASP A 378 7.23 -25.60 6.39
C ASP A 378 5.97 -26.47 6.16
N GLN A 379 4.80 -25.83 6.12
CA GLN A 379 3.48 -26.44 6.00
C GLN A 379 2.57 -25.66 5.07
N SER A 380 1.81 -26.39 4.24
CA SER A 380 0.85 -25.79 3.29
C SER A 380 -0.34 -25.08 3.93
N GLN A 381 -0.56 -25.32 5.23
CA GLN A 381 -1.71 -24.86 5.99
C GLN A 381 -1.49 -23.50 6.67
N ASN A 382 -0.27 -22.95 6.62
CA ASN A 382 -0.04 -21.54 6.95
C ASN A 382 -0.70 -20.67 5.89
N THR A 383 -1.50 -19.70 6.30
CA THR A 383 -2.24 -18.84 5.36
C THR A 383 -2.29 -17.40 5.85
N THR A 384 -1.83 -16.48 5.01
CA THR A 384 -2.05 -15.03 5.18
C THR A 384 -3.05 -14.58 4.13
N ARG A 385 -4.24 -14.09 4.53
CA ARG A 385 -5.34 -13.76 3.61
C ARG A 385 -6.30 -12.69 4.14
N GLY A 386 -7.13 -12.15 3.26
CA GLY A 386 -8.21 -11.23 3.60
C GLY A 386 -9.48 -11.94 4.10
N ILE A 387 -10.30 -11.22 4.89
CA ILE A 387 -11.62 -11.67 5.37
C ILE A 387 -12.78 -11.12 4.51
N GLY A 388 -12.52 -10.08 3.70
CA GLY A 388 -13.47 -9.41 2.80
C GLY A 388 -12.87 -9.01 1.44
N SER A 389 -13.49 -8.05 0.75
CA SER A 389 -12.97 -7.40 -0.46
C SER A 389 -12.07 -6.21 -0.11
N ASP A 390 -11.29 -5.72 -1.09
CA ASP A 390 -10.44 -4.51 -0.95
C ASP A 390 -9.47 -4.56 0.23
N ASN A 391 -9.04 -5.76 0.62
CA ASN A 391 -8.05 -5.95 1.67
C ASN A 391 -6.64 -5.91 1.10
N TRP A 392 -5.73 -5.26 1.81
CA TRP A 392 -4.36 -5.09 1.35
C TRP A 392 -3.35 -5.49 2.42
N LEU A 393 -2.29 -6.15 1.99
CA LEU A 393 -1.10 -6.37 2.79
C LEU A 393 0.09 -5.64 2.15
N VAL A 394 0.70 -4.76 2.92
CA VAL A 394 1.89 -4.01 2.57
C VAL A 394 3.07 -4.60 3.34
N ASN A 395 4.03 -5.19 2.63
CA ASN A 395 5.31 -5.61 3.18
C ASN A 395 6.33 -4.50 2.89
N GLU A 396 6.65 -3.67 3.89
CA GLU A 396 7.59 -2.56 3.70
C GLU A 396 9.02 -3.05 3.45
N GLN A 397 9.89 -2.11 3.06
CA GLN A 397 11.33 -2.36 2.97
C GLN A 397 11.88 -2.96 4.27
N ASP A 398 12.93 -3.76 4.12
CA ASP A 398 13.66 -4.45 5.17
C ASP A 398 12.87 -5.56 5.91
N HIS A 399 11.53 -5.57 5.86
CA HIS A 399 10.73 -6.66 6.41
C HIS A 399 10.79 -7.92 5.52
N ARG A 400 10.76 -9.09 6.17
CA ARG A 400 10.85 -10.40 5.50
C ARG A 400 9.57 -11.22 5.72
N ILE A 401 9.07 -11.86 4.68
CA ILE A 401 8.07 -12.93 4.78
C ILE A 401 8.72 -14.21 4.25
N GLU A 402 8.80 -15.25 5.05
CA GLU A 402 9.52 -16.46 4.69
C GLU A 402 8.75 -17.74 4.98
N GLY A 403 9.13 -18.82 4.29
CA GLY A 403 8.69 -20.18 4.62
C GLY A 403 7.83 -20.82 3.55
N ALA A 404 6.75 -21.48 3.98
CA ALA A 404 5.81 -22.19 3.10
C ALA A 404 4.35 -21.92 3.48
N GLY A 405 3.44 -22.16 2.53
CA GLY A 405 2.01 -21.93 2.72
C GLY A 405 1.42 -21.03 1.64
N LYS A 406 0.45 -20.21 2.02
CA LYS A 406 -0.27 -19.32 1.09
C LYS A 406 -0.21 -17.88 1.55
N LEU A 407 0.21 -16.99 0.66
CA LEU A 407 0.17 -15.54 0.83
C LEU A 407 -0.85 -14.93 -0.14
N GLY A 408 -1.79 -14.16 0.38
CA GLY A 408 -2.90 -13.56 -0.34
C GLY A 408 -4.12 -14.47 -0.48
N ASP A 409 -3.91 -15.76 -0.81
CA ASP A 409 -4.96 -16.77 -1.04
C ASP A 409 -6.09 -16.29 -1.98
N GLY A 410 -5.80 -15.36 -2.89
CA GLY A 410 -6.76 -14.77 -3.84
C GLY A 410 -7.67 -13.71 -3.25
N THR A 411 -7.32 -13.12 -2.11
CA THR A 411 -8.19 -12.19 -1.35
C THR A 411 -7.49 -10.92 -0.88
N LEU A 412 -6.19 -10.78 -1.13
CA LEU A 412 -5.42 -9.59 -0.78
C LEU A 412 -4.84 -8.94 -2.03
N GLY A 413 -4.95 -7.63 -2.13
CA GLY A 413 -3.98 -6.83 -2.86
C GLY A 413 -2.65 -6.88 -2.11
N LEU A 414 -1.53 -7.00 -2.82
CA LEU A 414 -0.21 -7.16 -2.22
C LEU A 414 0.73 -6.05 -2.68
N ILE A 415 1.41 -5.40 -1.74
CA ILE A 415 2.54 -4.51 -2.04
C ILE A 415 3.78 -5.08 -1.35
N ASN A 416 4.83 -5.35 -2.11
CA ASN A 416 6.08 -5.86 -1.57
C ASN A 416 7.25 -4.94 -1.91
N GLY A 417 7.78 -4.27 -0.90
CA GLY A 417 9.09 -3.59 -0.95
C GLY A 417 10.21 -4.34 -0.24
N GLY A 418 9.87 -5.31 0.61
CA GLY A 418 10.84 -6.18 1.31
C GLY A 418 11.14 -7.49 0.57
N ASP A 419 11.48 -8.52 1.35
CA ASP A 419 11.75 -9.88 0.87
C ASP A 419 10.55 -10.80 1.11
N ILE A 420 10.09 -11.52 0.09
CA ILE A 420 9.16 -12.66 0.22
C ILE A 420 9.87 -13.90 -0.32
N ALA A 421 10.15 -14.87 0.54
CA ALA A 421 10.99 -16.02 0.21
C ALA A 421 10.34 -17.38 0.51
N ALA A 422 10.27 -18.23 -0.51
CA ALA A 422 10.04 -19.66 -0.34
C ALA A 422 11.35 -20.32 0.13
N THR A 423 11.42 -20.71 1.40
CA THR A 423 12.63 -21.28 2.03
C THR A 423 12.46 -22.75 2.44
N GLY A 424 11.23 -23.24 2.50
CA GLY A 424 10.88 -24.61 2.90
C GLY A 424 10.76 -25.59 1.74
N THR A 425 10.57 -26.88 2.07
CA THR A 425 10.33 -27.94 1.08
C THR A 425 8.90 -27.94 0.55
N ALA A 426 7.94 -27.51 1.37
CA ALA A 426 6.60 -27.17 0.92
C ALA A 426 6.66 -25.83 0.16
N PRO A 427 5.84 -25.67 -0.90
CA PRO A 427 5.85 -24.45 -1.68
C PRO A 427 5.26 -23.27 -0.90
N LEU A 428 5.78 -22.07 -1.16
CA LEU A 428 5.07 -20.82 -0.89
C LEU A 428 4.26 -20.45 -2.14
N ILE A 429 2.96 -20.30 -1.99
CA ILE A 429 2.06 -19.85 -3.05
C ILE A 429 1.74 -18.38 -2.80
N VAL A 430 2.15 -17.52 -3.72
CA VAL A 430 1.77 -16.10 -3.74
C VAL A 430 0.61 -15.96 -4.71
N ARG A 431 -0.58 -15.69 -4.15
CA ARG A 431 -1.82 -15.50 -4.91
C ARG A 431 -2.51 -14.21 -4.47
N PRO A 432 -2.23 -13.07 -5.11
CA PRO A 432 -3.01 -11.86 -4.88
C PRO A 432 -4.47 -12.03 -5.35
N ASP A 433 -5.34 -11.14 -4.90
CA ASP A 433 -6.66 -10.92 -5.49
C ASP A 433 -6.52 -10.59 -6.99
N SER A 434 -7.44 -11.10 -7.81
CA SER A 434 -7.34 -10.96 -9.27
C SER A 434 -7.55 -9.54 -9.78
N THR A 435 -8.29 -8.72 -9.03
CA THR A 435 -8.62 -7.33 -9.37
C THR A 435 -7.58 -6.38 -8.79
N LEU A 436 -7.19 -6.59 -7.52
CA LEU A 436 -6.22 -5.74 -6.83
C LEU A 436 -4.78 -6.02 -7.29
N GLY A 437 -4.46 -7.29 -7.59
CA GLY A 437 -3.15 -7.72 -8.05
C GLY A 437 -2.05 -7.60 -6.99
N MET A 438 -0.81 -7.71 -7.45
CA MET A 438 0.39 -7.49 -6.64
C MET A 438 1.30 -6.47 -7.30
N LEU A 439 1.83 -5.53 -6.50
CA LEU A 439 2.93 -4.66 -6.87
C LEU A 439 4.21 -5.11 -6.15
N ASN A 440 5.21 -5.55 -6.91
CA ASN A 440 6.50 -5.99 -6.37
C ASN A 440 7.62 -5.01 -6.75
N GLY A 441 8.08 -4.21 -5.78
CA GLY A 441 9.30 -3.39 -5.89
C GLY A 441 10.50 -3.97 -5.17
N GLY A 442 10.27 -4.88 -4.22
CA GLY A 442 11.31 -5.64 -3.53
C GLY A 442 11.64 -6.95 -4.26
N ARG A 443 11.79 -8.02 -3.48
CA ARG A 443 12.20 -9.33 -3.99
C ARG A 443 11.19 -10.42 -3.67
N LEU A 444 10.81 -11.16 -4.70
CA LEU A 444 10.21 -12.49 -4.59
C LEU A 444 11.28 -13.54 -4.86
N MET A 445 11.44 -14.53 -3.99
CA MET A 445 12.57 -15.45 -4.05
C MET A 445 12.19 -16.90 -3.75
N ALA A 446 12.75 -17.84 -4.51
CA ALA A 446 12.87 -19.24 -4.11
C ALA A 446 14.32 -19.52 -3.71
N SER A 447 14.53 -20.06 -2.51
CA SER A 447 15.85 -20.30 -1.92
C SER A 447 15.87 -21.59 -1.10
N GLY A 448 17.07 -22.07 -0.73
CA GLY A 448 17.20 -23.24 0.15
C GLY A 448 16.65 -24.57 -0.40
N GLY A 449 16.41 -24.66 -1.72
CA GLY A 449 15.71 -25.80 -2.34
C GLY A 449 14.19 -25.64 -2.41
N GLY A 450 13.66 -24.50 -1.99
CA GLY A 450 12.24 -24.20 -1.98
C GLY A 450 11.65 -23.92 -3.35
N THR A 451 10.31 -23.94 -3.40
CA THR A 451 9.53 -23.61 -4.59
C THR A 451 8.60 -22.43 -4.31
N LEU A 452 8.78 -21.35 -5.05
CA LEU A 452 7.85 -20.22 -5.08
C LEU A 452 6.88 -20.41 -6.24
N ARG A 453 5.57 -20.42 -5.96
CA ARG A 453 4.52 -20.48 -6.98
C ARG A 453 3.79 -19.17 -7.06
N LEU A 454 3.71 -18.63 -8.27
CA LEU A 454 3.04 -17.38 -8.58
C LEU A 454 1.71 -17.70 -9.27
N GLU A 455 0.61 -17.28 -8.65
CA GLU A 455 -0.76 -17.46 -9.11
C GLU A 455 -1.45 -16.09 -9.21
N GLY A 456 -1.57 -15.53 -10.41
CA GLY A 456 -2.28 -14.26 -10.63
C GLY A 456 -1.44 -13.15 -11.29
N ASN A 457 -1.93 -11.91 -11.17
CA ASN A 457 -1.31 -10.74 -11.79
C ASN A 457 -0.27 -10.12 -10.86
N ILE A 458 0.98 -10.08 -11.29
CA ILE A 458 2.10 -9.50 -10.55
C ILE A 458 2.77 -8.43 -11.40
N ASP A 459 2.59 -7.18 -11.01
CA ASP A 459 3.31 -6.03 -11.54
C ASP A 459 4.67 -5.95 -10.83
N ASN A 460 5.66 -6.57 -11.46
CA ASN A 460 7.04 -6.55 -11.02
C ASN A 460 7.67 -5.25 -11.51
N MET A 461 7.92 -4.31 -10.60
CA MET A 461 8.43 -2.98 -10.94
C MET A 461 9.81 -3.06 -11.60
N LEU A 462 10.26 -1.94 -12.17
CA LEU A 462 11.57 -1.85 -12.84
C LEU A 462 12.73 -2.37 -11.96
N ASP A 463 12.73 -2.00 -10.68
CA ASP A 463 13.73 -2.45 -9.69
C ASP A 463 13.35 -3.78 -9.02
N GLY A 464 12.12 -4.24 -9.22
CA GLY A 464 11.57 -5.48 -8.67
C GLY A 464 12.23 -6.73 -9.26
N ARG A 465 12.52 -7.70 -8.39
CA ARG A 465 13.14 -8.97 -8.77
C ARG A 465 12.31 -10.16 -8.33
N ILE A 466 12.17 -11.11 -9.24
CA ILE A 466 11.66 -12.46 -8.97
C ILE A 466 12.78 -13.44 -9.29
N GLU A 467 13.28 -14.19 -8.31
CA GLU A 467 14.47 -15.03 -8.51
C GLU A 467 14.36 -16.45 -7.96
N ALA A 468 14.88 -17.40 -8.74
CA ALA A 468 15.18 -18.76 -8.30
C ALA A 468 16.68 -18.89 -8.02
N GLN A 469 17.05 -19.09 -6.76
CA GLN A 469 18.43 -19.37 -6.37
C GLN A 469 18.83 -20.82 -6.70
N SER A 470 20.09 -21.16 -6.45
CA SER A 470 20.62 -22.51 -6.68
C SER A 470 19.73 -23.59 -6.07
N SER A 471 19.47 -24.65 -6.84
CA SER A 471 18.61 -25.79 -6.48
C SER A 471 17.15 -25.42 -6.14
N SER A 472 16.74 -24.17 -6.36
CA SER A 472 15.41 -23.65 -6.03
C SER A 472 14.63 -23.31 -7.30
N ARG A 473 13.32 -23.10 -7.16
CA ARG A 473 12.41 -23.03 -8.30
C ARG A 473 11.36 -21.94 -8.16
N VAL A 474 11.15 -21.16 -9.22
CA VAL A 474 10.00 -20.27 -9.39
C VAL A 474 9.07 -20.84 -10.46
N ASP A 475 7.80 -21.00 -10.12
CA ASP A 475 6.72 -21.40 -11.03
C ASP A 475 5.82 -20.22 -11.37
N VAL A 476 5.67 -19.90 -12.66
CA VAL A 476 4.64 -18.96 -13.15
C VAL A 476 3.48 -19.78 -13.68
N LEU A 477 2.40 -19.87 -12.90
CA LEU A 477 1.31 -20.82 -13.17
C LEU A 477 0.29 -20.30 -14.18
N SER A 478 -0.62 -21.19 -14.60
CA SER A 478 -1.63 -20.92 -15.62
C SER A 478 -2.51 -19.74 -15.22
N GLY A 479 -2.72 -18.82 -16.17
CA GLY A 479 -3.48 -17.59 -15.93
C GLY A 479 -2.71 -16.50 -15.19
N SER A 480 -1.47 -16.77 -14.78
CA SER A 480 -0.61 -15.78 -14.12
C SER A 480 0.15 -14.96 -15.14
N VAL A 481 0.27 -13.66 -14.86
CA VAL A 481 0.98 -12.70 -15.70
C VAL A 481 1.96 -11.94 -14.83
N ILE A 482 3.24 -12.03 -15.18
CA ILE A 482 4.27 -11.16 -14.61
C ILE A 482 4.47 -10.00 -15.58
N THR A 483 4.32 -8.76 -15.12
CA THR A 483 4.54 -7.56 -15.93
C THR A 483 5.74 -6.79 -15.39
N GLY A 484 6.72 -6.47 -16.24
CA GLY A 484 7.87 -5.65 -15.87
C GLY A 484 9.00 -6.38 -15.16
N GLY A 485 9.97 -5.59 -14.68
CA GLY A 485 11.07 -6.00 -13.81
C GLY A 485 11.91 -7.16 -14.35
N THR A 486 12.61 -7.84 -13.45
CA THR A 486 13.44 -9.01 -13.78
C THR A 486 12.88 -10.30 -13.19
N LEU A 487 12.68 -11.32 -14.04
CA LEU A 487 12.46 -12.70 -13.66
C LEU A 487 13.74 -13.51 -13.95
N GLN A 488 14.33 -14.11 -12.93
CA GLN A 488 15.69 -14.65 -13.00
C GLN A 488 15.81 -16.09 -12.49
N ALA A 489 16.50 -16.93 -13.26
CA ALA A 489 17.12 -18.15 -12.73
C ALA A 489 18.60 -17.85 -12.46
N GLN A 490 19.02 -17.87 -11.19
CA GLN A 490 20.44 -17.78 -10.84
C GLN A 490 21.17 -19.09 -11.19
N ASP A 491 22.47 -19.16 -10.93
CA ASP A 491 23.26 -20.37 -11.17
C ASP A 491 22.69 -21.57 -10.40
N GLY A 492 22.31 -22.62 -11.14
CA GLY A 492 21.64 -23.81 -10.63
C GLY A 492 20.17 -23.63 -10.25
N GLY A 493 19.59 -22.45 -10.44
CA GLY A 493 18.16 -22.17 -10.22
C GLY A 493 17.29 -22.46 -11.44
N MET A 494 15.97 -22.52 -11.23
CA MET A 494 15.01 -22.79 -12.30
C MET A 494 13.80 -21.85 -12.26
N VAL A 495 13.47 -21.27 -13.42
CA VAL A 495 12.17 -20.65 -13.68
C VAL A 495 11.37 -21.57 -14.60
N GLU A 496 10.17 -21.97 -14.22
CA GLU A 496 9.28 -22.76 -15.07
C GLU A 496 7.94 -22.02 -15.28
N PHE A 497 7.65 -21.67 -16.53
CA PHE A 497 6.32 -21.22 -16.93
C PHE A 497 5.44 -22.44 -17.14
N VAL A 498 4.31 -22.51 -16.43
CA VAL A 498 3.30 -23.56 -16.56
C VAL A 498 2.03 -22.92 -17.12
N ASN A 499 2.03 -22.67 -18.43
CA ASN A 499 1.03 -21.82 -19.11
C ASN A 499 0.97 -20.36 -18.62
N GLY A 500 2.04 -19.87 -17.99
CA GLY A 500 2.16 -18.49 -17.52
C GLY A 500 2.61 -17.51 -18.61
N ALA A 501 2.61 -16.21 -18.28
CA ALA A 501 3.07 -15.17 -19.18
C ALA A 501 4.08 -14.21 -18.52
N LEU A 502 4.97 -13.65 -19.34
CA LEU A 502 5.82 -12.53 -19.01
C LEU A 502 5.57 -11.39 -20.01
N ARG A 503 5.32 -10.18 -19.50
CA ARG A 503 5.08 -8.97 -20.30
C ARG A 503 6.05 -7.86 -19.93
N ARG A 504 6.54 -7.08 -20.89
CA ARG A 504 7.30 -5.82 -20.67
C ARG A 504 8.50 -5.98 -19.71
N GLY A 505 9.06 -7.18 -19.58
CA GLY A 505 10.02 -7.54 -18.55
C GLY A 505 11.30 -8.18 -19.11
N THR A 506 12.25 -8.44 -18.22
CA THR A 506 13.50 -9.14 -18.56
C THR A 506 13.50 -10.55 -17.98
N LEU A 507 13.64 -11.56 -18.84
CA LEU A 507 13.90 -12.95 -18.43
C LEU A 507 15.41 -13.21 -18.46
N THR A 508 16.01 -13.53 -17.31
CA THR A 508 17.46 -13.75 -17.21
C THR A 508 17.79 -15.16 -16.71
N THR A 509 18.82 -15.79 -17.26
CA THR A 509 19.42 -17.00 -16.67
C THR A 509 20.93 -16.83 -16.52
N LEU A 510 21.48 -17.15 -15.35
CA LEU A 510 22.92 -17.07 -15.07
C LEU A 510 23.53 -18.45 -14.91
N GLY A 511 24.81 -18.63 -15.30
CA GLY A 511 25.54 -19.90 -15.13
C GLY A 511 24.78 -21.09 -15.71
N THR A 512 24.48 -22.07 -14.85
CA THR A 512 23.70 -23.27 -15.15
C THR A 512 22.19 -23.10 -14.94
N GLY A 513 21.73 -21.91 -14.55
CA GLY A 513 20.33 -21.58 -14.40
C GLY A 513 19.53 -21.76 -15.69
N VAL A 514 18.26 -22.13 -15.59
CA VAL A 514 17.42 -22.43 -16.76
C VAL A 514 16.01 -21.86 -16.61
N ALA A 515 15.51 -21.24 -17.69
CA ALA A 515 14.08 -20.96 -17.85
C ALA A 515 13.42 -22.02 -18.77
N ARG A 516 12.24 -22.50 -18.42
CA ARG A 516 11.48 -23.52 -19.17
C ARG A 516 10.06 -23.07 -19.46
N ALA A 517 9.60 -23.31 -20.67
CA ALA A 517 8.21 -23.20 -21.05
C ALA A 517 7.57 -24.60 -21.05
N LYS A 518 6.57 -24.79 -20.19
CA LYS A 518 5.76 -26.00 -20.07
C LYS A 518 4.31 -25.64 -20.39
N GLY A 519 3.72 -26.35 -21.36
CA GLY A 519 2.42 -25.97 -21.92
C GLY A 519 2.53 -24.74 -22.82
N SER A 520 1.60 -23.79 -22.72
CA SER A 520 1.53 -22.60 -23.59
C SER A 520 1.99 -21.33 -22.88
N THR A 521 3.26 -20.95 -23.05
CA THR A 521 3.84 -19.74 -22.43
C THR A 521 3.68 -18.53 -23.36
N THR A 522 3.32 -17.36 -22.82
CA THR A 522 3.28 -16.11 -23.60
C THR A 522 4.40 -15.15 -23.20
N LEU A 523 5.10 -14.59 -24.19
CA LEU A 523 6.06 -13.51 -24.03
C LEU A 523 5.57 -12.30 -24.83
N GLU A 524 5.42 -11.15 -24.16
CA GLU A 524 4.97 -9.90 -24.78
C GLU A 524 5.94 -8.77 -24.44
N ASP A 525 6.59 -8.16 -25.42
CA ASP A 525 7.58 -7.08 -25.18
C ASP A 525 8.69 -7.48 -24.19
N VAL A 526 9.27 -8.67 -24.37
CA VAL A 526 10.23 -9.28 -23.44
C VAL A 526 11.66 -9.09 -23.93
N THR A 527 12.57 -8.79 -22.99
CA THR A 527 14.01 -8.97 -23.20
C THR A 527 14.46 -10.29 -22.61
N LEU A 528 15.04 -11.17 -23.42
CA LEU A 528 15.63 -12.45 -22.98
C LEU A 528 17.16 -12.30 -22.88
N LYS A 529 17.71 -12.54 -21.68
CA LYS A 529 19.15 -12.58 -21.39
C LYS A 529 19.52 -13.96 -20.83
N GLY A 530 19.69 -14.94 -21.71
CA GLY A 530 20.01 -16.30 -21.29
C GLY A 530 19.20 -17.35 -22.05
N THR A 531 18.92 -18.49 -21.41
CA THR A 531 18.30 -19.65 -22.07
C THR A 531 16.84 -19.82 -21.66
N LEU A 532 15.94 -19.82 -22.64
CA LEU A 532 14.57 -20.30 -22.52
C LEU A 532 14.40 -21.60 -23.31
N ARG A 533 13.91 -22.66 -22.65
CA ARG A 533 13.67 -23.97 -23.26
C ARG A 533 12.18 -24.26 -23.37
N GLY A 534 11.64 -24.31 -24.58
CA GLY A 534 10.36 -24.96 -24.86
C GLY A 534 10.49 -26.47 -24.68
N LEU A 535 9.76 -27.03 -23.71
CA LEU A 535 9.77 -28.47 -23.47
C LEU A 535 8.98 -29.25 -24.54
N ASN A 536 9.20 -30.56 -24.66
CA ASN A 536 8.44 -31.41 -25.57
C ASN A 536 6.93 -31.26 -25.31
N GLY A 537 6.15 -30.92 -26.35
CA GLY A 537 4.71 -30.71 -26.21
C GLY A 537 4.31 -29.28 -25.83
N SER A 538 5.25 -28.33 -25.79
CA SER A 538 5.01 -26.94 -25.39
C SER A 538 4.91 -25.97 -26.58
N SER A 539 4.29 -24.81 -26.34
CA SER A 539 4.34 -23.65 -27.22
C SER A 539 4.86 -22.43 -26.49
N ILE A 540 5.62 -21.60 -27.19
CA ILE A 540 5.98 -20.25 -26.78
C ILE A 540 5.28 -19.30 -27.76
N THR A 541 4.37 -18.47 -27.28
CA THR A 541 3.67 -17.46 -28.07
C THR A 541 4.34 -16.11 -27.88
N LEU A 542 4.68 -15.45 -28.98
CA LEU A 542 5.27 -14.12 -29.01
C LEU A 542 4.21 -13.08 -29.41
N ARG A 543 4.22 -11.94 -28.70
CA ARG A 543 3.46 -10.73 -29.00
C ARG A 543 4.42 -9.53 -28.91
N GLY A 544 4.30 -8.55 -29.81
CA GLY A 544 5.15 -7.36 -29.79
C GLY A 544 6.64 -7.68 -30.02
N THR A 545 7.53 -7.07 -29.24
CA THR A 545 8.98 -7.23 -29.46
C THR A 545 9.60 -8.29 -28.55
N LEU A 546 10.28 -9.29 -29.11
CA LEU A 546 11.22 -10.12 -28.37
C LEU A 546 12.65 -9.63 -28.67
N THR A 547 13.30 -9.04 -27.66
CA THR A 547 14.75 -8.76 -27.72
C THR A 547 15.50 -9.98 -27.17
N ASN A 548 15.90 -10.88 -28.05
CA ASN A 548 16.63 -12.09 -27.70
C ASN A 548 18.14 -11.86 -27.71
N ASN A 549 18.75 -11.71 -26.53
CA ASN A 549 20.20 -11.66 -26.33
C ASN A 549 20.71 -12.99 -25.73
N GLY A 550 20.11 -14.09 -26.14
CA GLY A 550 20.33 -15.41 -25.59
C GLY A 550 19.80 -16.51 -26.52
N VAL A 551 19.32 -17.60 -25.95
CA VAL A 551 18.90 -18.80 -26.69
C VAL A 551 17.46 -19.15 -26.35
N VAL A 552 16.62 -19.21 -27.38
CA VAL A 552 15.33 -19.92 -27.33
C VAL A 552 15.53 -21.29 -27.97
N SER A 553 15.33 -22.37 -27.21
CA SER A 553 15.44 -23.74 -27.72
C SER A 553 14.08 -24.44 -27.71
N LEU A 554 13.76 -25.16 -28.78
CA LEU A 554 12.55 -25.98 -28.89
C LEU A 554 12.93 -27.45 -28.78
N ASN A 555 12.77 -28.02 -27.58
CA ASN A 555 13.29 -29.34 -27.24
C ASN A 555 12.24 -30.43 -27.48
N SER A 556 11.84 -30.62 -28.74
CA SER A 556 10.95 -31.72 -29.13
C SER A 556 11.64 -33.06 -29.01
N THR A 557 10.92 -34.04 -28.47
CA THR A 557 11.29 -35.47 -28.45
C THR A 557 10.22 -36.33 -29.13
N GLY A 558 9.44 -35.74 -30.04
CA GLY A 558 8.39 -36.42 -30.81
C GLY A 558 6.99 -35.79 -30.69
N SER A 559 6.74 -34.93 -29.71
CA SER A 559 5.50 -34.13 -29.62
C SER A 559 5.72 -32.73 -30.18
N TYR A 560 4.64 -32.15 -30.71
CA TYR A 560 4.67 -30.80 -31.26
C TYR A 560 5.25 -29.80 -30.25
N THR A 561 6.29 -29.09 -30.65
CA THR A 561 6.95 -28.08 -29.83
C THR A 561 7.22 -26.88 -30.73
N GLY A 562 6.66 -25.71 -30.41
CA GLY A 562 6.56 -24.62 -31.38
C GLY A 562 6.77 -23.23 -30.80
N LEU A 563 7.20 -22.33 -31.70
CA LEU A 563 7.19 -20.88 -31.48
C LEU A 563 6.04 -20.29 -32.31
N TRP A 564 5.13 -19.59 -31.66
CA TRP A 564 3.90 -19.05 -32.24
C TRP A 564 4.01 -17.53 -32.27
N VAL A 565 3.47 -16.90 -33.31
CA VAL A 565 3.41 -15.45 -33.47
C VAL A 565 1.95 -15.05 -33.42
N ASP A 566 1.61 -14.12 -32.52
CA ASP A 566 0.26 -13.60 -32.33
C ASP A 566 0.27 -12.08 -32.51
N GLY A 567 -0.18 -11.62 -33.69
CA GLY A 567 -0.05 -10.24 -34.13
C GLY A 567 1.31 -9.92 -34.75
N ASP A 568 1.61 -8.62 -34.88
CA ASP A 568 2.90 -8.15 -35.37
C ASP A 568 3.99 -8.42 -34.33
N VAL A 569 5.04 -9.14 -34.74
CA VAL A 569 6.18 -9.50 -33.87
C VAL A 569 7.48 -9.01 -34.46
N THR A 570 8.29 -8.35 -33.63
CA THR A 570 9.68 -7.99 -33.94
C THR A 570 10.63 -8.90 -33.17
N LEU A 571 11.51 -9.59 -33.88
CA LEU A 571 12.65 -10.28 -33.29
C LEU A 571 13.89 -9.38 -33.37
N ALA A 572 14.41 -8.97 -32.22
CA ALA A 572 15.60 -8.13 -32.09
C ALA A 572 16.64 -8.82 -31.19
N GLY A 573 17.81 -8.20 -31.01
CA GLY A 573 18.87 -8.69 -30.12
C GLY A 573 20.10 -9.24 -30.87
N THR A 574 20.94 -9.98 -30.15
CA THR A 574 22.25 -10.50 -30.61
C THR A 574 22.39 -11.99 -30.42
#